data_AF-A0A2G9MG69-F1
#
_entry.id   AF-A0A2G9MG69-F1
#
_cell.length_a   1.000
_cell.length_b   1.000
_cell.length_c   1.000
_cell.angle_alpha   90.00
_cell.angle_beta   90.00
_cell.angle_gamma   90.00
#
_symmetry.space_group_name_H-M   'P 1'
#
loop_
_entity.id
_entity.type
_entity.pdbx_description
1 polymer ?
#
loop_
_entity_poly.entity_id
_entity_poly.type
_entity_poly.pdbx_seq_one_letter_code
_entity_poly.pdbx_strand_id
1 'polypeptide(L)'
;MPKFYKPISAGNSYDRDSFVSARDNLGDLEDYVKKLTEDADNPDAMEDLGKLLYGDTNISTSPVDLRIAGNSALSEGYDNLAKYVEKNFATFMNKLDEDDLQSLVFSLPLYLTGSEDHNRLVSMIKEIRKLGEIAENASKGDSKGLTNYVMEKLKKAPDWLKSSVGRFIESEKTISNLFGAYFREVQVEFNKAVHTEEGKVRKELLCGLIKDSLARAKHEMDIEPNGKDKGDIYDGNIKIQYLAIANVVYPKEKGAKKVDENPDREARKAARKKIGMR
;
A
#
# COMPACT_ATOMS: atom_id res chain seq x y z
N MET A 1 7.29 10.15 -31.85
CA MET A 1 8.03 10.93 -30.84
C MET A 1 8.68 9.95 -29.89
N PRO A 2 9.99 10.09 -29.58
CA PRO A 2 10.61 9.26 -28.56
C PRO A 2 9.85 9.44 -27.24
N LYS A 3 9.42 8.31 -26.65
CA LYS A 3 8.72 8.29 -25.37
C LYS A 3 9.76 8.36 -24.26
N PHE A 4 10.13 9.57 -23.85
CA PHE A 4 10.88 9.74 -22.62
C PHE A 4 9.94 9.65 -21.42
N TYR A 5 10.45 9.12 -20.31
CA TYR A 5 9.75 9.01 -19.05
C TYR A 5 9.29 10.40 -18.62
N LYS A 6 7.99 10.52 -18.41
CA LYS A 6 7.39 11.71 -17.84
C LYS A 6 6.63 11.27 -16.60
N PRO A 7 7.04 11.70 -15.41
CA PRO A 7 6.25 11.46 -14.22
C PRO A 7 4.89 12.15 -14.38
N ILE A 8 3.88 11.63 -13.67
CA ILE A 8 2.57 12.27 -13.66
C ILE A 8 2.67 13.69 -13.13
N SER A 9 1.97 14.64 -13.75
CA SER A 9 1.96 16.01 -13.23
C SER A 9 1.13 16.05 -11.94
N ALA A 10 1.80 16.23 -10.81
CA ALA A 10 1.18 16.36 -9.49
C ALA A 10 0.08 17.43 -9.44
N GLY A 11 0.24 18.49 -10.25
CA GLY A 11 -0.69 19.61 -10.34
C GLY A 11 -1.92 19.37 -11.21
N ASN A 12 -2.08 18.21 -11.85
CA ASN A 12 -3.22 17.94 -12.75
C ASN A 12 -4.45 17.45 -11.98
N SER A 13 -5.64 17.64 -12.57
CA SER A 13 -6.86 16.99 -12.08
C SER A 13 -6.81 15.48 -12.37
N TYR A 14 -7.66 14.72 -11.69
CA TYR A 14 -7.76 13.29 -11.93
C TYR A 14 -8.11 12.99 -13.40
N ASP A 15 -7.31 12.15 -14.03
CA ASP A 15 -7.55 11.58 -15.35
C ASP A 15 -7.08 10.13 -15.33
N ARG A 16 -8.01 9.21 -15.62
CA ARG A 16 -7.77 7.77 -15.54
C ARG A 16 -6.64 7.34 -16.47
N ASP A 17 -6.67 7.78 -17.73
CA ASP A 17 -5.74 7.32 -18.74
C ASP A 17 -4.32 7.82 -18.42
N SER A 18 -4.18 9.06 -17.93
CA SER A 18 -2.92 9.61 -17.41
C SER A 18 -2.41 8.86 -16.19
N PHE A 19 -3.28 8.54 -15.22
CA PHE A 19 -2.90 7.78 -14.03
C PHE A 19 -2.41 6.37 -14.37
N VAL A 20 -3.17 5.61 -15.17
CA VAL A 20 -2.80 4.26 -15.60
C VAL A 20 -1.50 4.28 -16.38
N SER A 21 -1.37 5.18 -17.37
CA SER A 21 -0.15 5.27 -18.17
C SER A 21 1.06 5.68 -17.34
N ALA A 22 0.90 6.57 -16.37
CA ALA A 22 2.00 6.97 -15.50
C ALA A 22 2.44 5.84 -14.56
N ARG A 23 1.49 5.05 -14.03
CA ARG A 23 1.81 3.90 -13.17
C ARG A 23 2.44 2.75 -13.95
N ASP A 24 1.99 2.49 -15.19
CA ASP A 24 2.63 1.54 -16.11
C ASP A 24 4.08 1.93 -16.35
N ASN A 25 4.34 3.18 -16.77
CA ASN A 25 5.70 3.66 -17.04
C ASN A 25 6.59 3.63 -15.78
N LEU A 26 6.03 3.91 -14.60
CA LEU A 26 6.74 3.80 -13.32
C LEU A 26 7.06 2.34 -12.98
N GLY A 27 6.16 1.40 -13.29
CA GLY A 27 6.40 -0.04 -13.13
C GLY A 27 7.50 -0.56 -14.04
N ASP A 28 7.51 -0.14 -15.32
CA ASP A 28 8.60 -0.48 -16.24
C ASP A 28 9.95 0.03 -15.70
N LEU A 29 9.97 1.27 -15.18
CA LEU A 29 11.15 1.86 -14.56
C LEU A 29 11.61 1.08 -13.31
N GLU A 30 10.68 0.66 -12.45
CA GLU A 30 10.96 -0.17 -11.27
C GLU A 30 11.63 -1.50 -11.69
N ASP A 31 11.07 -2.16 -12.70
CA ASP A 31 11.55 -3.44 -13.20
C ASP A 31 12.96 -3.34 -13.80
N TYR A 32 13.23 -2.31 -14.61
CA TYR A 32 14.56 -2.13 -15.20
C TYR A 32 15.63 -1.78 -14.17
N VAL A 33 15.32 -0.89 -13.21
CA VAL A 33 16.26 -0.55 -12.13
C VAL A 33 16.54 -1.75 -11.24
N LYS A 34 15.53 -2.58 -10.97
CA LYS A 34 15.70 -3.84 -10.22
C LYS A 34 16.63 -4.80 -10.96
N LYS A 35 16.39 -5.05 -12.25
CA LYS A 35 17.25 -5.90 -13.09
C LYS A 35 18.71 -5.43 -13.07
N LEU A 36 18.96 -4.12 -13.20
CA LEU A 36 20.32 -3.57 -13.16
C LEU A 36 20.95 -3.56 -11.76
N THR A 37 20.14 -3.72 -10.72
CA THR A 37 20.65 -3.88 -9.34
C THR A 37 21.08 -5.32 -9.09
N GLU A 38 20.37 -6.29 -9.68
CA GLU A 38 20.68 -7.72 -9.59
C GLU A 38 21.80 -8.14 -10.56
N ASP A 39 21.82 -7.56 -11.76
CA ASP A 39 22.80 -7.78 -12.82
C ASP A 39 23.12 -6.45 -13.53
N ALA A 40 24.23 -5.83 -13.13
CA ALA A 40 24.60 -4.50 -13.59
C ALA A 40 24.89 -4.42 -15.09
N ASP A 41 25.28 -5.53 -15.72
CA ASP A 41 25.66 -5.58 -17.14
C ASP A 41 24.53 -6.14 -18.03
N ASN A 42 23.29 -6.21 -17.51
CA ASN A 42 22.14 -6.73 -18.25
C ASN A 42 21.85 -5.86 -19.49
N PRO A 43 22.10 -6.35 -20.72
CA PRO A 43 22.04 -5.51 -21.92
C PRO A 43 20.62 -5.04 -22.24
N ASP A 44 19.62 -5.90 -22.01
CA ASP A 44 18.20 -5.59 -22.28
C ASP A 44 17.70 -4.48 -21.34
N ALA A 45 18.00 -4.60 -20.04
CA ALA A 45 17.61 -3.60 -19.05
C ALA A 45 18.35 -2.28 -19.25
N MET A 46 19.61 -2.31 -19.70
CA MET A 46 20.35 -1.10 -20.06
C MET A 46 19.72 -0.39 -21.26
N GLU A 47 19.42 -1.14 -22.33
CA GLU A 47 18.84 -0.59 -23.55
C GLU A 47 17.45 0.00 -23.27
N ASP A 48 16.58 -0.75 -22.59
CA ASP A 48 15.21 -0.31 -22.32
C ASP A 48 15.16 0.86 -21.33
N LEU A 49 15.99 0.86 -20.30
CA LEU A 49 16.08 2.00 -19.38
C LEU A 49 16.64 3.24 -20.08
N GLY A 50 17.64 3.07 -20.95
CA GLY A 50 18.18 4.16 -21.77
C GLY A 50 17.13 4.77 -22.70
N LYS A 51 16.35 3.94 -23.40
CA LYS A 51 15.20 4.38 -24.20
C LYS A 51 14.18 5.12 -23.36
N LEU A 52 13.84 4.58 -22.19
CA LEU A 52 12.82 5.13 -21.34
C LEU A 52 13.26 6.48 -20.76
N LEU A 53 14.49 6.64 -20.29
CA LEU A 53 14.97 7.88 -19.69
C LEU A 53 15.28 8.97 -20.73
N TYR A 54 15.94 8.59 -21.82
CA TYR A 54 16.53 9.55 -22.74
C TYR A 54 15.90 9.56 -24.14
N GLY A 55 15.08 8.56 -24.47
CA GLY A 55 14.45 8.45 -25.79
C GLY A 55 15.38 7.96 -26.90
N ASP A 56 16.61 7.54 -26.57
CA ASP A 56 17.64 7.05 -27.52
C ASP A 56 18.40 5.87 -26.91
N THR A 57 18.62 4.83 -27.72
CA THR A 57 19.41 3.62 -27.38
C THR A 57 20.91 3.82 -27.49
N ASN A 58 21.36 4.84 -28.23
CA ASN A 58 22.75 5.03 -28.57
C ASN A 58 23.51 5.91 -27.59
N ILE A 59 22.90 6.26 -26.46
CA ILE A 59 23.60 7.01 -25.42
C ILE A 59 24.58 6.05 -24.76
N SER A 60 25.88 6.31 -25.00
CA SER A 60 26.96 5.67 -24.27
C SER A 60 26.96 6.18 -22.82
N THR A 61 26.09 5.59 -22.00
CA THR A 61 26.02 5.81 -20.56
C THR A 61 26.60 4.58 -19.87
N SER A 62 27.44 4.79 -18.86
CA SER A 62 27.92 3.66 -18.05
C SER A 62 26.75 3.00 -17.32
N PRO A 63 26.80 1.68 -17.03
CA PRO A 63 25.75 1.04 -16.24
C PRO A 63 25.49 1.73 -14.89
N VAL A 64 26.53 2.29 -14.28
CA VAL A 64 26.45 3.02 -13.01
C VAL A 64 25.64 4.31 -13.17
N ASP A 65 25.96 5.13 -14.17
CA ASP A 65 25.25 6.40 -14.41
C ASP A 65 23.78 6.14 -14.78
N LEU A 66 23.52 5.09 -15.55
CA LEU A 66 22.17 4.70 -15.94
C LEU A 66 21.33 4.27 -14.73
N ARG A 67 21.93 3.52 -13.79
CA ARG A 67 21.28 3.19 -12.51
C ARG A 67 21.04 4.41 -11.64
N ILE A 68 21.98 5.36 -11.56
CA ILE A 68 21.80 6.60 -10.79
C ILE A 68 20.63 7.42 -11.37
N ALA A 69 20.58 7.57 -12.69
CA ALA A 69 19.51 8.27 -13.37
C ALA A 69 18.16 7.55 -13.17
N GLY A 70 18.12 6.23 -13.31
CA GLY A 70 16.93 5.42 -13.06
C GLY A 70 16.40 5.55 -11.63
N ASN A 71 17.27 5.48 -10.62
CA ASN A 71 16.89 5.67 -9.22
C ASN A 71 16.37 7.10 -8.95
N SER A 72 16.99 8.11 -9.57
CA SER A 72 16.55 9.50 -9.45
C SER A 72 15.15 9.68 -10.08
N ALA A 73 14.94 9.12 -11.27
CA ALA A 73 13.65 9.14 -11.95
C ALA A 73 12.56 8.37 -11.18
N LEU A 74 12.91 7.25 -10.53
CA LEU A 74 12.00 6.52 -9.64
C LEU A 74 11.57 7.38 -8.46
N SER A 75 12.54 8.00 -7.78
CA SER A 75 12.27 8.87 -6.63
C SER A 75 11.31 10.01 -7.01
N GLU A 76 11.60 10.69 -8.12
CA GLU A 76 10.74 11.75 -8.66
C GLU A 76 9.36 11.22 -9.06
N GLY A 77 9.31 10.06 -9.70
CA GLY A 77 8.07 9.40 -10.11
C GLY A 77 7.16 9.08 -8.94
N TYR A 78 7.71 8.52 -7.87
CA TYR A 78 6.98 8.25 -6.63
C TYR A 78 6.51 9.53 -5.94
N ASP A 79 7.33 10.57 -5.89
CA ASP A 79 6.93 11.86 -5.32
C ASP A 79 5.76 12.48 -6.08
N ASN A 80 5.87 12.51 -7.40
CA ASN A 80 4.85 13.07 -8.26
C ASN A 80 3.56 12.26 -8.20
N LEU A 81 3.64 10.93 -8.14
CA LEU A 81 2.48 10.07 -7.96
C LEU A 81 1.82 10.30 -6.59
N ALA A 82 2.61 10.37 -5.50
CA ALA A 82 2.09 10.62 -4.17
C ALA A 82 1.37 11.98 -4.09
N LYS A 83 1.98 13.05 -4.62
CA LYS A 83 1.36 14.39 -4.69
C LYS A 83 0.12 14.42 -5.59
N TYR A 84 0.12 13.67 -6.68
CA TYR A 84 -1.05 13.54 -7.54
C TYR A 84 -2.23 12.86 -6.82
N VAL A 85 -1.95 11.79 -6.06
CA VAL A 85 -2.96 11.11 -5.24
C VAL A 85 -3.43 12.01 -4.12
N GLU A 86 -2.53 12.72 -3.44
CA GLU A 86 -2.87 13.69 -2.40
C GLU A 86 -3.86 14.73 -2.91
N LYS A 87 -3.57 15.35 -4.06
CA LYS A 87 -4.44 16.33 -4.68
C LYS A 87 -5.81 15.75 -5.02
N ASN A 88 -5.85 14.50 -5.48
CA ASN A 88 -7.06 13.81 -5.93
C ASN A 88 -7.60 12.82 -4.90
N PHE A 89 -7.28 13.01 -3.62
CA PHE A 89 -7.47 11.99 -2.58
C PHE A 89 -8.91 11.47 -2.49
N ALA A 90 -9.89 12.36 -2.51
CA ALA A 90 -11.30 11.96 -2.47
C ALA A 90 -11.69 11.05 -3.65
N THR A 91 -11.18 11.33 -4.85
CA THR A 91 -11.43 10.51 -6.04
C THR A 91 -10.83 9.12 -5.89
N PHE A 92 -9.61 9.01 -5.35
CA PHE A 92 -8.97 7.73 -5.09
C PHE A 92 -9.69 6.94 -3.99
N MET A 93 -10.04 7.57 -2.87
CA MET A 93 -10.76 6.93 -1.77
C MET A 93 -12.13 6.40 -2.18
N ASN A 94 -12.85 7.12 -3.07
CA ASN A 94 -14.14 6.68 -3.58
C ASN A 94 -14.07 5.43 -4.47
N LYS A 95 -12.89 5.09 -5.01
CA LYS A 95 -12.66 3.89 -5.83
C LYS A 95 -12.36 2.65 -5.01
N LEU A 96 -12.11 2.82 -3.70
CA LEU A 96 -11.86 1.72 -2.78
C LEU A 96 -13.20 1.12 -2.31
N ASP A 97 -13.29 -0.20 -2.35
CA ASP A 97 -14.39 -0.94 -1.72
C ASP A 97 -14.04 -1.31 -0.27
N GLU A 98 -14.93 -2.04 0.39
CA GLU A 98 -14.78 -2.47 1.77
C GLU A 98 -13.51 -3.32 2.00
N ASP A 99 -13.24 -4.28 1.12
CA ASP A 99 -12.12 -5.20 1.23
C ASP A 99 -10.78 -4.49 0.99
N ASP A 100 -10.75 -3.57 0.03
CA ASP A 100 -9.61 -2.69 -0.22
C ASP A 100 -9.27 -1.87 1.04
N LEU A 101 -10.26 -1.22 1.64
CA LEU A 101 -10.06 -0.36 2.81
C LEU A 101 -9.57 -1.16 4.00
N GLN A 102 -10.15 -2.33 4.24
CA GLN A 102 -9.72 -3.21 5.31
C GLN A 102 -8.28 -3.67 5.10
N SER A 103 -7.92 -4.08 3.89
CA SER A 103 -6.54 -4.48 3.56
C SER A 103 -5.56 -3.30 3.69
N LEU A 104 -5.99 -2.12 3.25
CA LEU A 104 -5.18 -0.90 3.26
C LEU A 104 -4.85 -0.48 4.69
N VAL A 105 -5.81 -0.44 5.62
CA VAL A 105 -5.52 -0.01 7.01
C VAL A 105 -4.49 -0.89 7.71
N PHE A 106 -4.36 -2.17 7.33
CA PHE A 106 -3.30 -3.05 7.85
C PHE A 106 -1.92 -2.81 7.21
N SER A 107 -1.86 -2.25 6.00
CA SER A 107 -0.58 -1.95 5.35
C SER A 107 -0.03 -0.56 5.71
N LEU A 108 -0.89 0.38 6.10
CA LEU A 108 -0.50 1.78 6.33
C LEU A 108 0.19 2.03 7.69
N PRO A 109 1.16 2.96 7.76
CA PRO A 109 1.69 3.49 9.02
C PRO A 109 0.69 4.49 9.65
N LEU A 110 -0.27 3.97 10.42
CA LEU A 110 -1.33 4.79 11.01
C LEU A 110 -0.89 5.58 12.26
N TYR A 111 -1.24 6.87 12.30
CA TYR A 111 -0.98 7.80 13.40
C TYR A 111 -2.08 7.81 14.46
N LEU A 112 -1.68 8.08 15.70
CA LEU A 112 -2.59 8.40 16.79
C LEU A 112 -2.99 9.87 16.70
N THR A 113 -4.27 10.18 16.79
CA THR A 113 -4.83 11.51 16.51
C THR A 113 -5.37 12.22 17.76
N GLY A 114 -5.31 11.55 18.92
CA GLY A 114 -5.86 12.03 20.18
C GLY A 114 -7.33 11.67 20.41
N SER A 115 -8.05 11.25 19.36
CA SER A 115 -9.38 10.65 19.48
C SER A 115 -9.28 9.25 20.10
N GLU A 116 -10.05 8.98 21.15
CA GLU A 116 -10.03 7.70 21.86
C GLU A 116 -10.39 6.53 20.93
N ASP A 117 -11.48 6.66 20.17
CA ASP A 117 -11.95 5.63 19.25
C ASP A 117 -10.94 5.37 18.11
N HIS A 118 -10.38 6.44 17.54
CA HIS A 118 -9.35 6.33 16.51
C HIS A 118 -8.10 5.63 17.06
N ASN A 119 -7.61 6.09 18.20
CA ASN A 119 -6.41 5.55 18.83
C ASN A 119 -6.58 4.08 19.22
N ARG A 120 -7.78 3.70 19.67
CA ARG A 120 -8.13 2.31 19.97
C ARG A 120 -8.06 1.45 18.71
N LEU A 121 -8.66 1.88 17.60
CA LEU A 121 -8.59 1.17 16.31
C LEU A 121 -7.15 1.04 15.81
N VAL A 122 -6.37 2.12 15.81
CA VAL A 122 -4.96 2.10 15.41
C VAL A 122 -4.15 1.13 16.27
N SER A 123 -4.40 1.10 17.59
CA SER A 123 -3.73 0.18 18.51
C SER A 123 -4.08 -1.27 18.23
N MET A 124 -5.36 -1.58 17.96
CA MET A 124 -5.79 -2.92 17.57
C MET A 124 -5.15 -3.36 16.24
N ILE A 125 -5.08 -2.48 15.25
CA ILE A 125 -4.41 -2.75 13.96
C ILE A 125 -2.92 -3.04 14.16
N LYS A 126 -2.22 -2.22 14.95
CA LYS A 126 -0.80 -2.43 15.27
C LYS A 126 -0.57 -3.75 16.00
N GLU A 127 -1.44 -4.10 16.95
CA GLU A 127 -1.36 -5.38 17.68
C GLU A 127 -1.62 -6.56 16.74
N ILE A 128 -2.64 -6.50 15.87
CA ILE A 128 -2.92 -7.55 14.88
C ILE A 128 -1.74 -7.76 13.93
N ARG A 129 -1.11 -6.69 13.45
CA ARG A 129 0.09 -6.78 12.59
C ARG A 129 1.25 -7.47 13.32
N LYS A 130 1.56 -7.02 14.53
CA LYS A 130 2.59 -7.64 15.39
C LYS A 130 2.32 -9.13 15.62
N LEU A 131 1.07 -9.50 15.89
CA LEU A 131 0.65 -10.87 16.09
C LEU A 131 0.75 -11.71 14.81
N GLY A 132 0.39 -11.13 13.66
CA GLY A 132 0.56 -11.75 12.35
C GLY A 132 2.03 -12.06 12.06
N GLU A 133 2.93 -11.11 12.28
CA GLU A 133 4.38 -11.30 12.11
C GLU A 133 4.93 -12.40 13.03
N ILE A 134 4.50 -12.43 14.30
CA ILE A 134 4.88 -13.49 15.24
C ILE A 134 4.39 -14.87 14.75
N ALA A 135 3.15 -14.96 14.28
CA ALA A 135 2.58 -16.20 13.77
C ALA A 135 3.29 -16.68 12.49
N GLU A 136 3.63 -15.76 11.59
CA GLU A 136 4.37 -16.06 10.37
C GLU A 136 5.78 -16.59 10.69
N ASN A 137 6.52 -15.94 11.59
CA ASN A 137 7.85 -16.39 12.00
C ASN A 137 7.80 -17.76 12.68
N ALA A 138 6.78 -18.01 13.50
CA ALA A 138 6.57 -19.32 14.10
C ALA A 138 6.31 -20.41 13.05
N SER A 139 5.57 -20.10 11.99
CA SER A 139 5.36 -21.04 10.87
C SER A 139 6.65 -21.39 10.12
N LYS A 140 7.65 -20.50 10.17
CA LYS A 140 9.00 -20.70 9.62
C LYS A 140 9.97 -21.37 10.61
N GLY A 141 9.50 -21.75 11.79
CA GLY A 141 10.28 -22.45 12.82
C GLY A 141 10.83 -21.57 13.95
N ASP A 142 10.55 -20.26 13.97
CA ASP A 142 10.94 -19.38 15.08
C ASP A 142 9.77 -19.12 16.04
N SER A 143 9.63 -20.00 17.05
CA SER A 143 8.56 -19.92 18.05
C SER A 143 8.85 -18.96 19.21
N LYS A 144 10.02 -18.31 19.27
CA LYS A 144 10.41 -17.43 20.40
C LYS A 144 9.45 -16.25 20.56
N GLY A 145 8.96 -15.70 19.44
CA GLY A 145 7.99 -14.62 19.43
C GLY A 145 6.68 -14.98 20.15
N LEU A 146 6.18 -16.20 19.96
CA LEU A 146 4.95 -16.69 20.60
C LEU A 146 5.13 -16.71 22.12
N THR A 147 6.20 -17.35 22.59
CA THR A 147 6.51 -17.47 24.02
C THR A 147 6.68 -16.11 24.66
N ASN A 148 7.47 -15.21 24.06
CA ASN A 148 7.70 -13.87 24.59
C ASN A 148 6.40 -13.08 24.73
N TYR A 149 5.54 -13.12 23.72
CA TYR A 149 4.26 -12.42 23.74
C TYR A 149 3.31 -12.98 24.82
N VAL A 150 3.16 -14.30 24.88
CA VAL A 150 2.31 -14.95 25.89
C VAL A 150 2.80 -14.62 27.30
N MET A 151 4.11 -14.65 27.53
CA MET A 151 4.71 -14.30 28.82
C MET A 151 4.52 -12.83 29.19
N GLU A 152 4.61 -11.92 28.22
CA GLU A 152 4.33 -10.50 28.43
C GLU A 152 2.88 -10.28 28.90
N LYS A 153 1.90 -10.95 28.27
CA LYS A 153 0.50 -10.88 28.68
C LYS A 153 0.27 -11.50 30.05
N LEU A 154 0.90 -12.64 30.35
CA LEU A 154 0.76 -13.33 31.63
C LEU A 154 1.31 -12.51 32.81
N LYS A 155 2.31 -11.64 32.61
CA LYS A 155 2.80 -10.74 33.68
C LYS A 155 1.68 -9.89 34.27
N LYS A 156 0.70 -9.48 33.45
CA LYS A 156 -0.44 -8.65 33.84
C LYS A 156 -1.69 -9.47 34.24
N ALA A 157 -1.62 -10.80 34.14
CA ALA A 157 -2.75 -11.68 34.42
C ALA A 157 -2.97 -11.91 35.93
N PRO A 158 -4.15 -12.41 36.35
CA PRO A 158 -4.38 -12.89 37.70
C PRO A 158 -3.45 -14.05 38.09
N ASP A 159 -3.13 -14.16 39.39
CA ASP A 159 -2.12 -15.13 39.88
C ASP A 159 -2.52 -16.59 39.69
N TRP A 160 -3.82 -16.91 39.68
CA TRP A 160 -4.29 -18.25 39.37
C TRP A 160 -3.95 -18.65 37.93
N LEU A 161 -4.03 -17.71 36.97
CA LEU A 161 -3.72 -17.96 35.56
C LEU A 161 -2.21 -18.09 35.36
N LYS A 162 -1.41 -17.23 36.00
CA LYS A 162 0.06 -17.36 36.02
C LYS A 162 0.48 -18.74 36.54
N SER A 163 -0.13 -19.18 37.65
CA SER A 163 0.15 -20.47 38.29
C SER A 163 -0.29 -21.67 37.43
N SER A 164 -1.43 -21.55 36.75
CA SER A 164 -1.95 -22.57 35.84
C SER A 164 -1.06 -22.73 34.61
N VAL A 165 -0.72 -21.61 33.95
CA VAL A 165 0.12 -21.63 32.74
C VAL A 165 1.58 -21.95 33.06
N GLY A 166 2.11 -21.50 34.20
CA GLY A 166 3.49 -21.77 34.63
C GLY A 166 3.81 -23.27 34.73
N ARG A 167 2.82 -24.13 35.01
CA ARG A 167 3.00 -25.60 35.02
C ARG A 167 3.15 -26.22 33.64
N PHE A 168 2.75 -25.51 32.60
CA PHE A 168 2.74 -25.99 31.21
C PHE A 168 3.51 -25.06 30.27
N ILE A 169 4.32 -24.17 30.81
CA ILE A 169 5.05 -23.14 30.05
C ILE A 169 6.06 -23.72 29.07
N GLU A 170 6.58 -24.92 29.36
CA GLU A 170 7.47 -25.69 28.47
C GLU A 170 6.72 -26.39 27.33
N SER A 171 5.38 -26.43 27.39
CA SER A 171 4.56 -27.03 26.34
C SER A 171 4.32 -26.03 25.21
N GLU A 172 4.99 -26.22 24.09
CA GLU A 172 4.77 -25.42 22.87
C GLU A 172 3.30 -25.40 22.45
N LYS A 173 2.60 -26.53 22.59
CA LYS A 173 1.16 -26.62 22.32
C LYS A 173 0.34 -25.67 23.20
N THR A 174 0.68 -25.56 24.48
CA THR A 174 0.00 -24.66 25.41
C THR A 174 0.26 -23.20 25.06
N ILE A 175 1.52 -22.84 24.79
CA ILE A 175 1.90 -21.49 24.35
C ILE A 175 1.18 -21.12 23.05
N SER A 176 1.19 -22.01 22.06
CA SER A 176 0.52 -21.79 20.78
C SER A 176 -0.99 -21.61 20.94
N ASN A 177 -1.65 -22.42 21.77
CA ASN A 177 -3.08 -22.28 22.04
C ASN A 177 -3.43 -20.96 22.73
N LEU A 178 -2.64 -20.55 23.73
CA LEU A 178 -2.84 -19.27 24.44
C LEU A 178 -2.61 -18.08 23.50
N PHE A 179 -1.54 -18.12 22.73
CA PHE A 179 -1.28 -17.13 21.70
C PHE A 179 -2.43 -17.02 20.71
N GLY A 180 -2.89 -18.16 20.17
CA GLY A 180 -4.02 -18.20 19.23
C GLY A 180 -5.33 -17.71 19.85
N ALA A 181 -5.54 -17.91 21.16
CA ALA A 181 -6.67 -17.33 21.87
C ALA A 181 -6.59 -15.79 21.92
N TYR A 182 -5.45 -15.24 22.34
CA TYR A 182 -5.23 -13.79 22.35
C TYR A 182 -5.35 -13.18 20.96
N PHE A 183 -4.79 -13.83 19.94
CA PHE A 183 -4.86 -13.32 18.58
C PHE A 183 -6.29 -13.27 18.05
N ARG A 184 -7.07 -14.34 18.25
CA ARG A 184 -8.49 -14.35 17.89
C ARG A 184 -9.29 -13.30 18.65
N GLU A 185 -8.99 -13.08 19.93
CA GLU A 185 -9.68 -12.06 20.73
C GLU A 185 -9.50 -10.66 20.13
N VAL A 186 -8.26 -10.25 19.83
CA VAL A 186 -7.99 -8.94 19.22
C VAL A 186 -8.64 -8.82 17.83
N GLN A 187 -8.61 -9.90 17.03
CA GLN A 187 -9.30 -9.91 15.73
C GLN A 187 -10.82 -9.78 15.86
N VAL A 188 -11.43 -10.43 16.84
CA VAL A 188 -12.88 -10.32 17.11
C VAL A 188 -13.24 -8.92 17.57
N GLU A 189 -12.44 -8.31 18.44
CA GLU A 189 -12.66 -6.92 18.87
C GLU A 189 -12.54 -5.93 17.72
N PHE A 190 -11.49 -6.06 16.91
CA PHE A 190 -11.32 -5.26 15.70
C PHE A 190 -12.52 -5.44 14.76
N ASN A 191 -12.91 -6.68 14.46
CA ASN A 191 -14.04 -6.97 13.58
C ASN A 191 -15.35 -6.38 14.11
N LYS A 192 -15.62 -6.46 15.42
CA LYS A 192 -16.79 -5.81 16.04
C LYS A 192 -16.76 -4.28 15.89
N ALA A 193 -15.58 -3.68 15.94
CA ALA A 193 -15.43 -2.23 15.81
C ALA A 193 -15.62 -1.76 14.35
N VAL A 194 -15.10 -2.52 13.38
CA VAL A 194 -15.09 -2.13 11.97
C VAL A 194 -16.23 -2.71 11.14
N HIS A 195 -17.03 -3.63 11.68
CA HIS A 195 -18.22 -4.17 11.01
C HIS A 195 -19.51 -3.69 11.69
N THR A 196 -20.59 -3.66 10.93
CA THR A 196 -21.96 -3.49 11.39
C THR A 196 -22.49 -4.81 11.99
N GLU A 197 -23.64 -4.78 12.66
CA GLU A 197 -24.29 -5.99 13.16
C GLU A 197 -24.66 -6.98 12.03
N GLU A 198 -24.90 -6.47 10.82
CA GLU A 198 -25.14 -7.27 9.61
C GLU A 198 -23.85 -7.86 9.01
N GLY A 199 -22.69 -7.59 9.59
CA GLY A 199 -21.39 -8.07 9.10
C GLY A 199 -20.82 -7.25 7.94
N LYS A 200 -21.39 -6.10 7.58
CA LYS A 200 -20.82 -5.19 6.57
C LYS A 200 -19.74 -4.31 7.16
N VAL A 201 -18.65 -4.07 6.43
CA VAL A 201 -17.58 -3.14 6.84
C VAL A 201 -18.11 -1.70 6.92
N ARG A 202 -17.72 -0.98 7.96
CA ARG A 202 -18.02 0.44 8.16
C ARG A 202 -17.07 1.29 7.33
N LYS A 203 -17.41 1.48 6.05
CA LYS A 203 -16.58 2.18 5.06
C LYS A 203 -16.11 3.55 5.53
N GLU A 204 -17.03 4.37 6.03
CA GLU A 204 -16.74 5.75 6.47
C GLU A 204 -15.76 5.78 7.65
N LEU A 205 -15.83 4.77 8.54
CA LEU A 205 -14.92 4.64 9.68
C LEU A 205 -13.48 4.39 9.21
N LEU A 206 -13.29 3.44 8.29
CA LEU A 206 -11.95 3.13 7.76
C LEU A 206 -11.40 4.28 6.90
N CYS A 207 -12.24 4.94 6.10
CA CYS A 207 -11.87 6.15 5.38
C CYS A 207 -11.43 7.27 6.34
N GLY A 208 -12.18 7.47 7.43
CA GLY A 208 -11.84 8.42 8.50
C GLY A 208 -10.50 8.10 9.15
N LEU A 209 -10.26 6.84 9.48
CA LEU A 209 -9.01 6.37 10.08
C LEU A 209 -7.79 6.72 9.21
N ILE A 210 -7.87 6.50 7.91
CA ILE A 210 -6.80 6.83 6.96
C ILE A 210 -6.62 8.35 6.86
N LYS A 211 -7.74 9.08 6.69
CA LYS A 211 -7.73 10.54 6.53
C LYS A 211 -7.15 11.24 7.76
N ASP A 212 -7.59 10.86 8.95
CA ASP A 212 -7.18 11.49 10.20
C ASP A 212 -5.72 11.14 10.53
N SER A 213 -5.29 9.92 10.21
CA SER A 213 -3.88 9.51 10.28
C SER A 213 -3.00 10.38 9.37
N LEU A 214 -3.38 10.56 8.10
CA LEU A 214 -2.67 11.44 7.16
C LEU A 214 -2.65 12.89 7.63
N ALA A 215 -3.77 13.41 8.16
CA ALA A 215 -3.84 14.76 8.69
C ALA A 215 -2.89 14.95 9.87
N ARG A 216 -2.79 13.95 10.78
CA ARG A 216 -1.82 13.99 11.87
C ARG A 216 -0.38 13.93 11.37
N ALA A 217 -0.07 13.04 10.44
CA ALA A 217 1.29 12.94 9.88
C ALA A 217 1.74 14.27 9.24
N LYS A 218 0.85 14.95 8.50
CA LYS A 218 1.12 16.29 7.95
C LYS A 218 1.33 17.33 9.05
N HIS A 219 0.51 17.31 10.08
CA HIS A 219 0.68 18.22 11.21
C HIS A 219 2.06 18.04 11.89
N GLU A 220 2.51 16.81 12.10
CA GLU A 220 3.86 16.52 12.64
C GLU A 220 4.96 17.05 11.71
N MET A 221 4.82 16.86 10.40
CA MET A 221 5.75 17.40 9.41
C MET A 221 5.79 18.94 9.40
N ASP A 222 4.64 19.59 9.60
CA ASP A 222 4.55 21.05 9.59
C ASP A 222 5.25 21.66 10.81
N ILE A 223 5.13 21.03 11.99
CA ILE A 223 5.71 21.52 13.24
C ILE A 223 7.17 21.10 13.47
N GLU A 224 7.68 20.09 12.75
CA GLU A 224 9.06 19.61 12.88
C GLU A 224 10.06 20.67 12.38
N PRO A 225 10.93 21.28 13.19
CA PRO A 225 11.84 22.31 12.71
C PRO A 225 12.98 21.79 11.80
N ASN A 226 13.34 20.52 11.91
CA ASN A 226 14.48 19.93 11.21
C ASN A 226 14.09 19.46 9.80
N GLY A 227 14.77 19.97 8.77
CA GLY A 227 14.49 19.62 7.37
C GLY A 227 14.70 18.15 7.03
N LYS A 228 15.65 17.46 7.69
CA LYS A 228 15.85 16.02 7.52
C LYS A 228 14.71 15.24 8.13
N ASP A 229 14.34 15.54 9.37
CA ASP A 229 13.28 14.83 10.08
C ASP A 229 11.91 15.10 9.41
N LYS A 230 11.69 16.30 8.83
CA LYS A 230 10.57 16.56 7.93
C LYS A 230 10.55 15.62 6.73
N GLY A 231 11.70 15.45 6.07
CA GLY A 231 11.87 14.53 4.95
C GLY A 231 11.53 13.10 5.36
N ASP A 232 12.04 12.66 6.50
CA ASP A 232 11.78 11.31 7.05
C ASP A 232 10.29 11.11 7.38
N ILE A 233 9.59 12.14 7.89
CA ILE A 233 8.14 12.08 8.10
C ILE A 233 7.41 11.96 6.75
N TYR A 234 7.78 12.77 5.76
CA TYR A 234 7.15 12.73 4.44
C TYR A 234 7.37 11.37 3.78
N ASP A 235 8.61 10.92 3.64
CA ASP A 235 8.97 9.69 2.95
C ASP A 235 8.46 8.45 3.69
N GLY A 236 8.64 8.41 5.02
CA GLY A 236 8.29 7.24 5.85
C GLY A 236 6.81 7.11 6.17
N ASN A 237 6.03 8.20 6.14
CA ASN A 237 4.65 8.18 6.62
C ASN A 237 3.64 8.72 5.62
N ILE A 238 3.89 9.86 4.98
CA ILE A 238 2.89 10.51 4.12
C ILE A 238 2.91 9.91 2.71
N LYS A 239 4.08 9.90 2.07
CA LYS A 239 4.31 9.39 0.72
C LYS A 239 3.89 7.94 0.59
N ILE A 240 4.32 7.08 1.52
CA ILE A 240 3.98 5.64 1.52
C ILE A 240 2.47 5.42 1.59
N GLN A 241 1.73 6.21 2.38
CA GLN A 241 0.27 6.10 2.45
C GLN A 241 -0.40 6.43 1.11
N TYR A 242 0.02 7.50 0.44
CA TYR A 242 -0.51 7.87 -0.87
C TYR A 242 -0.14 6.86 -1.97
N LEU A 243 1.08 6.32 -1.95
CA LEU A 243 1.50 5.29 -2.89
C LEU A 243 0.74 3.98 -2.68
N ALA A 244 0.48 3.58 -1.43
CA ALA A 244 -0.34 2.41 -1.14
C ALA A 244 -1.76 2.55 -1.69
N ILE A 245 -2.38 3.73 -1.53
CA ILE A 245 -3.69 4.04 -2.14
C ILE A 245 -3.63 3.92 -3.67
N ALA A 246 -2.62 4.52 -4.31
CA ALA A 246 -2.46 4.40 -5.76
C ALA A 246 -2.33 2.94 -6.21
N ASN A 247 -1.54 2.13 -5.49
CA ASN A 247 -1.30 0.73 -5.83
C ASN A 247 -2.56 -0.13 -5.72
N VAL A 248 -3.46 0.16 -4.76
CA VAL A 248 -4.75 -0.54 -4.65
C VAL A 248 -5.72 -0.09 -5.77
N VAL A 249 -5.75 1.20 -6.10
CA VAL A 249 -6.64 1.74 -7.15
C VAL A 249 -6.21 1.36 -8.57
N TYR A 250 -4.90 1.27 -8.84
CA TYR A 250 -4.35 1.01 -10.16
C TYR A 250 -4.92 -0.24 -10.88
N PRO A 251 -4.96 -1.45 -10.30
CA PRO A 251 -5.50 -2.63 -11.00
C PRO A 251 -6.98 -2.46 -11.37
N LYS A 252 -7.76 -1.75 -10.54
CA LYS A 252 -9.17 -1.43 -10.81
C LYS A 252 -9.31 -0.49 -12.01
N GLU A 253 -8.50 0.56 -12.03
CA GLU A 253 -8.49 1.51 -13.15
C GLU A 253 -8.01 0.86 -14.44
N LYS A 254 -6.94 0.05 -14.39
CA LYS A 254 -6.40 -0.66 -15.55
C LYS A 254 -7.40 -1.68 -16.12
N GLY A 255 -8.11 -2.40 -15.23
CA GLY A 255 -9.09 -3.42 -15.59
C GLY A 255 -10.46 -2.89 -16.04
N ALA A 256 -10.82 -1.65 -15.67
CA ALA A 256 -12.06 -1.02 -16.11
C ALA A 256 -12.02 -0.77 -17.63
N LYS A 257 -12.65 -1.64 -18.43
CA LYS A 257 -12.88 -1.36 -19.85
C LYS A 257 -13.63 -0.03 -19.96
N LYS A 258 -13.23 0.84 -20.90
CA LYS A 258 -14.13 1.93 -21.35
C LYS A 258 -15.44 1.25 -21.75
N VAL A 259 -16.49 1.46 -20.97
CA VAL A 259 -17.85 1.33 -21.51
C VAL A 259 -17.89 2.44 -22.56
N ASP A 260 -17.61 2.06 -23.81
CA ASP A 260 -17.82 2.90 -24.97
C ASP A 260 -19.35 3.12 -24.98
N GLU A 261 -19.85 4.13 -24.24
CA GLU A 261 -21.23 4.61 -24.28
C GLU A 261 -21.50 5.30 -25.62
N ASN A 262 -21.18 4.62 -26.72
CA ASN A 262 -21.58 5.05 -28.04
C ASN A 262 -22.41 3.94 -28.70
N PRO A 263 -23.71 3.82 -28.34
CA PRO A 263 -24.64 2.90 -29.00
C PRO A 263 -24.66 3.06 -30.53
N ASP A 264 -24.20 4.21 -31.05
CA ASP A 264 -24.07 4.51 -32.46
C ASP A 264 -22.96 3.69 -33.15
N ARG A 265 -21.90 3.26 -32.45
CA ARG A 265 -20.80 2.47 -33.04
C ARG A 265 -21.23 1.04 -33.36
N GLU A 266 -21.96 0.39 -32.44
CA GLU A 266 -22.54 -0.95 -32.65
C GLU A 266 -23.71 -0.88 -33.67
N ALA A 267 -24.53 0.17 -33.63
CA ALA A 267 -25.56 0.40 -34.65
C ALA A 267 -24.98 0.58 -36.07
N ARG A 268 -23.88 1.33 -36.21
CA ARG A 268 -23.16 1.48 -37.50
C ARG A 268 -22.47 0.18 -37.94
N LYS A 269 -21.98 -0.63 -37.01
CA LYS A 269 -21.40 -1.96 -37.30
C LYS A 269 -22.48 -2.93 -37.80
N ALA A 270 -23.65 -2.95 -37.16
CA ALA A 270 -24.80 -3.74 -37.56
C ALA A 270 -25.38 -3.29 -38.92
N ALA A 271 -25.44 -1.98 -39.17
CA ALA A 271 -25.89 -1.42 -40.45
C ALA A 271 -24.95 -1.78 -41.61
N ARG A 272 -23.62 -1.73 -41.40
CA ARG A 272 -22.62 -2.16 -42.41
C ARG A 272 -22.71 -3.64 -42.72
N LYS A 273 -23.00 -4.48 -41.72
CA LYS A 273 -23.19 -5.92 -41.89
C LYS A 273 -24.45 -6.26 -42.70
N LYS A 274 -25.50 -5.43 -42.61
CA LYS A 274 -26.73 -5.56 -43.43
C LYS A 274 -26.55 -5.14 -44.89
N ILE A 275 -25.64 -4.21 -45.17
CA ILE A 275 -25.39 -3.71 -46.54
C ILE A 275 -24.49 -4.68 -47.34
N GLY A 276 -23.60 -5.42 -46.67
CA GLY A 276 -22.75 -6.44 -47.31
C GLY A 276 -23.39 -7.81 -47.56
N MET A 277 -24.71 -7.94 -47.37
CA MET A 277 -25.48 -9.18 -47.62
C MET A 277 -26.59 -8.99 -48.68
N ARG A 278 -26.46 -7.99 -49.55
CA ARG A 278 -27.28 -7.85 -50.76
C ARG A 278 -26.43 -8.06 -52.00
#